data_AF-W6L3J8-F1
#
_entry.id   AF-W6L3J8-F1
#
_cell.length_a   1.000
_cell.length_b   1.000
_cell.length_c   1.000
_cell.angle_alpha   90.00
_cell.angle_beta   90.00
_cell.angle_gamma   90.00
#
_symmetry.space_group_name_H-M   'P 1'
#
loop_
_entity.id
_entity.type
_entity.pdbx_description
1 polymer ?
#
loop_
_entity_poly.entity_id
_entity_poly.type
_entity_poly.pdbx_seq_one_letter_code
_entity_poly.pdbx_strand_id
1 'polypeptide(L)'
;MLRRFSSIISGKQCLKSLVFPELAQKRLLKIAKSTFGYYLGRRGRRKYPFHRRPHIKNTQSMNLKAPYFWSYMTAKSQGFFLPEENYITGDWTGKFFVSKRQVYTLQHANSDAKVRVKSFPSIFEFDKPSRWNIGKEMNTMAKPRMDLIDEQMLTKKQRLDYIKSGLLPK
;
A
#
# COMPACT_ATOMS: atom_id res chain seq x y z
N MET A 1 26.90 -14.58 73.59
CA MET A 1 26.67 -15.37 72.36
C MET A 1 25.98 -14.50 71.31
N LEU A 2 26.45 -14.58 70.07
CA LEU A 2 25.73 -14.34 68.80
C LEU A 2 25.32 -12.91 68.39
N ARG A 3 26.00 -12.47 67.31
CA ARG A 3 25.69 -11.39 66.36
C ARG A 3 24.31 -11.59 65.73
N ARG A 4 23.57 -10.50 65.43
CA ARG A 4 22.64 -10.47 64.27
C ARG A 4 22.65 -9.13 63.54
N PHE A 5 22.59 -9.29 62.21
CA PHE A 5 22.93 -8.39 61.14
C PHE A 5 21.82 -7.41 60.76
N SER A 6 22.24 -6.28 60.19
CA SER A 6 21.48 -5.40 59.30
C SER A 6 21.03 -6.11 58.03
N SER A 7 19.83 -5.81 57.52
CA SER A 7 19.53 -5.96 56.09
C SER A 7 18.50 -4.94 55.60
N ILE A 8 18.97 -4.20 54.60
CA ILE A 8 18.31 -3.20 53.78
C ILE A 8 17.26 -3.89 52.90
N ILE A 9 16.01 -3.40 52.93
CA ILE A 9 14.95 -3.84 52.01
C ILE A 9 15.22 -3.18 50.65
N SER A 10 16.01 -3.85 49.82
CA SER A 10 16.12 -3.56 48.39
C SER A 10 15.14 -4.45 47.64
N GLY A 11 13.96 -3.91 47.32
CA GLY A 11 12.97 -4.57 46.49
C GLY A 11 13.53 -4.87 45.10
N LYS A 12 13.76 -6.16 44.80
CA LYS A 12 14.10 -6.63 43.46
C LYS A 12 12.87 -6.50 42.57
N GLN A 13 12.88 -5.54 41.65
CA GLN A 13 12.00 -5.57 40.49
C GLN A 13 12.35 -6.81 39.66
N CYS A 14 11.48 -7.81 39.74
CA CYS A 14 11.51 -8.97 38.85
C CYS A 14 11.11 -8.48 37.45
N LEU A 15 12.11 -8.07 36.66
CA LEU A 15 11.98 -8.00 35.21
C LEU A 15 11.74 -9.43 34.73
N LYS A 16 10.47 -9.85 34.72
CA LYS A 16 10.04 -10.97 33.89
C LYS A 16 10.34 -10.56 32.46
N SER A 17 11.47 -11.02 31.94
CA SER A 17 11.70 -11.05 30.51
C SER A 17 10.49 -11.77 29.92
N LEU A 18 9.78 -11.08 29.02
CA LEU A 18 8.77 -11.71 28.19
C LEU A 18 9.52 -12.68 27.27
N VAL A 19 9.74 -13.89 27.77
CA VAL A 19 10.16 -15.02 26.96
C VAL A 19 8.97 -15.34 26.07
N PHE A 20 8.99 -14.80 24.86
CA PHE A 20 8.06 -15.19 23.81
C PHE A 20 8.32 -16.67 23.50
N PRO A 21 7.35 -17.57 23.66
CA PRO A 21 7.56 -18.97 23.35
C PRO A 21 7.87 -19.10 21.85
N GLU A 22 8.97 -19.78 21.52
CA GLU A 22 9.45 -20.06 20.15
C GLU A 22 8.44 -20.83 19.26
N LEU A 23 7.28 -21.20 19.80
CA LEU A 23 6.22 -21.94 19.12
C LEU A 23 5.41 -21.12 18.08
N ALA A 24 5.57 -19.79 18.01
CA ALA A 24 4.70 -18.94 17.18
C ALA A 24 5.24 -18.58 15.77
N GLN A 25 6.49 -18.89 15.42
CA GLN A 25 7.08 -18.41 14.15
C GLN A 25 6.47 -19.03 12.88
N LYS A 26 5.86 -20.22 12.94
CA LYS A 26 5.33 -20.92 11.74
C LYS A 26 4.08 -20.28 11.12
N ARG A 27 3.47 -19.28 11.76
CA ARG A 27 2.18 -18.72 11.29
C ARG A 27 2.28 -17.36 10.61
N LEU A 28 3.40 -16.64 10.72
CA LEU A 28 3.52 -15.26 10.24
C LEU A 28 3.86 -15.16 8.74
N LEU A 29 3.80 -13.96 8.18
CA LEU A 29 4.23 -13.71 6.80
C LEU A 29 5.75 -13.95 6.68
N LYS A 30 6.17 -14.56 5.56
CA LYS A 30 7.60 -14.91 5.34
C LYS A 30 8.53 -13.70 5.26
N ILE A 31 8.01 -12.55 4.80
CA ILE A 31 8.76 -11.29 4.67
C ILE A 31 7.83 -10.17 5.13
N ALA A 32 8.32 -9.34 6.05
CA ALA A 32 7.62 -8.16 6.51
C ALA A 32 7.90 -6.98 5.56
N LYS A 33 6.93 -6.67 4.69
CA LYS A 33 6.96 -5.47 3.83
C LYS A 33 6.30 -4.24 4.47
N SER A 34 5.70 -4.45 5.64
CA SER A 34 5.13 -3.45 6.54
C SER A 34 5.04 -4.06 7.93
N THR A 35 4.65 -3.26 8.93
CA THR A 35 4.44 -3.71 10.32
C THR A 35 3.47 -4.90 10.41
N PHE A 36 2.47 -4.97 9.53
CA PHE A 36 1.54 -6.11 9.45
C PHE A 36 2.20 -7.45 9.14
N GLY A 37 3.42 -7.45 8.61
CA GLY A 37 4.25 -8.65 8.41
C GLY A 37 4.42 -9.50 9.67
N TYR A 38 4.51 -8.84 10.82
CA TYR A 38 4.76 -9.47 12.12
C TYR A 38 3.49 -9.95 12.82
N TYR A 39 2.32 -9.52 12.37
CA TYR A 39 1.03 -9.83 13.03
C TYR A 39 0.16 -10.79 12.22
N LEU A 40 0.29 -10.77 10.89
CA LEU A 40 -0.60 -11.52 10.00
C LEU A 40 -0.01 -12.87 9.60
N GLY A 41 -0.88 -13.86 9.45
CA GLY A 41 -0.54 -15.15 8.88
C GLY A 41 -1.14 -15.41 7.51
N ARG A 42 -0.34 -15.97 6.59
CA ARG A 42 -0.77 -16.20 5.19
C ARG A 42 -1.87 -17.25 5.06
N ARG A 43 -1.87 -18.28 5.90
CA ARG A 43 -2.78 -19.45 5.83
C ARG A 43 -2.88 -20.04 4.40
N GLY A 44 -1.73 -20.24 3.75
CA GLY A 44 -1.65 -20.84 2.41
C GLY A 44 -2.33 -20.02 1.30
N ARG A 45 -3.20 -20.66 0.51
CA ARG A 45 -4.08 -20.03 -0.49
C ARG A 45 -5.55 -20.09 -0.02
N ARG A 46 -5.82 -19.55 1.17
CA ARG A 46 -7.17 -19.49 1.74
C ARG A 46 -8.15 -18.76 0.80
N LYS A 47 -9.35 -19.32 0.65
CA LYS A 47 -10.49 -18.67 -0.01
C LYS A 47 -11.17 -17.67 0.94
N TYR A 48 -11.67 -16.59 0.36
CA TYR A 48 -12.40 -15.53 1.06
C TYR A 48 -13.81 -15.43 0.47
N PRO A 49 -14.80 -14.90 1.21
CA PRO A 49 -16.11 -14.60 0.66
C PRO A 49 -16.01 -13.68 -0.56
N PHE A 50 -16.98 -13.78 -1.45
CA PHE A 50 -17.02 -13.01 -2.69
C PHE A 50 -16.90 -11.50 -2.43
N HIS A 51 -16.04 -10.82 -3.20
CA HIS A 51 -15.66 -9.41 -3.05
C HIS A 51 -15.08 -8.97 -1.69
N ARG A 52 -14.90 -9.88 -0.72
CA ARG A 52 -14.45 -9.54 0.64
C ARG A 52 -13.08 -10.12 0.94
N ARG A 53 -12.03 -9.44 0.44
CA ARG A 53 -10.64 -9.70 0.86
C ARG A 53 -10.22 -8.64 1.88
N PRO A 54 -9.45 -9.01 2.91
CA PRO A 54 -9.12 -8.12 4.04
C PRO A 54 -8.23 -6.94 3.63
N HIS A 55 -7.49 -7.08 2.53
CA HIS A 55 -6.68 -6.00 1.97
C HIS A 55 -7.12 -5.76 0.53
N ILE A 56 -7.64 -4.56 0.28
CA ILE A 56 -8.05 -4.12 -1.05
C ILE A 56 -6.79 -3.76 -1.84
N LYS A 57 -6.40 -4.65 -2.74
CA LYS A 57 -5.30 -4.44 -3.69
C LYS A 57 -5.85 -4.48 -5.12
N ASN A 58 -6.15 -3.30 -5.65
CA ASN A 58 -6.75 -3.12 -6.97
C ASN A 58 -5.72 -3.23 -8.09
N THR A 59 -5.18 -4.43 -8.32
CA THR A 59 -4.18 -4.66 -9.40
C THR A 59 -4.80 -4.44 -10.79
N GLN A 60 -6.12 -4.56 -10.91
CA GLN A 60 -6.88 -4.38 -12.14
C GLN A 60 -7.31 -2.93 -12.41
N SER A 61 -6.94 -1.96 -11.57
CA SER A 61 -7.45 -0.58 -11.68
C SER A 61 -7.10 0.08 -13.00
N MET A 62 -5.90 -0.19 -13.53
CA MET A 62 -5.46 0.23 -14.85
C MET A 62 -5.65 -0.91 -15.85
N ASN A 63 -6.91 -1.22 -16.15
CA ASN A 63 -7.29 -2.16 -17.21
C ASN A 63 -8.20 -1.44 -18.21
N LEU A 64 -7.56 -0.63 -19.05
CA LEU A 64 -8.25 0.24 -20.01
C LEU A 64 -8.80 -0.60 -21.16
N LYS A 65 -10.12 -0.78 -21.19
CA LYS A 65 -10.84 -1.32 -22.33
C LYS A 65 -11.60 -0.20 -23.01
N ALA A 66 -11.31 0.07 -24.28
CA ALA A 66 -11.96 1.12 -25.06
C ALA A 66 -13.51 1.12 -24.95
N PRO A 67 -14.22 -0.01 -25.16
CA PRO A 67 -15.69 -0.01 -25.09
C PRO A 67 -16.25 0.25 -23.68
N TYR A 68 -15.46 0.01 -22.64
CA TYR A 68 -15.86 0.21 -21.24
C TYR A 68 -15.12 1.37 -20.59
N PHE A 69 -14.58 2.29 -21.39
CA PHE A 69 -13.71 3.36 -20.89
C PHE A 69 -14.40 4.21 -19.82
N TRP A 70 -15.70 4.51 -19.99
CA TRP A 70 -16.48 5.34 -19.07
C TRP A 70 -17.22 4.58 -17.97
N SER A 71 -17.27 3.25 -18.03
CA SER A 71 -18.03 2.42 -17.08
C SER A 71 -17.17 1.50 -16.21
N TYR A 72 -15.94 1.20 -16.64
CA TYR A 72 -15.02 0.34 -15.90
C TYR A 72 -14.24 1.13 -14.86
N MET A 73 -14.36 0.73 -13.58
CA MET A 73 -13.65 1.34 -12.45
C MET A 73 -13.87 2.86 -12.34
N THR A 74 -15.07 3.32 -12.69
CA THR A 74 -15.54 4.70 -12.61
C THR A 74 -16.85 4.77 -11.81
N ALA A 75 -17.35 5.99 -11.58
CA ALA A 75 -18.68 6.22 -11.03
C ALA A 75 -19.74 5.47 -11.85
N LYS A 76 -20.78 4.97 -11.17
CA LYS A 76 -21.87 4.21 -11.81
C LYS A 76 -22.79 5.06 -12.66
N SER A 77 -22.91 6.34 -12.34
CA SER A 77 -23.70 7.31 -13.08
C SER A 77 -22.85 8.54 -13.39
N GLN A 78 -23.06 9.11 -14.57
CA GLN A 78 -22.41 10.35 -15.00
C GLN A 78 -23.06 11.60 -14.38
N GLY A 79 -24.26 11.46 -13.80
CA GLY A 79 -24.92 12.53 -13.06
C GLY A 79 -24.42 12.69 -11.62
N PHE A 80 -23.50 11.83 -11.16
CA PHE A 80 -22.91 11.97 -9.83
C PHE A 80 -21.88 13.10 -9.80
N PHE A 81 -21.90 13.86 -8.71
CA PHE A 81 -20.84 14.81 -8.41
C PHE A 81 -19.49 14.11 -8.26
N LEU A 82 -18.43 14.87 -8.48
CA LEU A 82 -17.08 14.40 -8.20
C LEU A 82 -16.94 14.01 -6.72
N PRO A 83 -16.05 13.05 -6.39
CA PRO A 83 -15.79 12.65 -5.01
C PRO A 83 -15.32 13.82 -4.13
N GLU A 84 -15.49 13.69 -2.81
CA GLU A 84 -15.00 14.67 -1.83
C GLU A 84 -13.51 14.98 -2.02
N GLU A 85 -12.72 13.97 -2.43
CA GLU A 85 -11.29 14.11 -2.63
C GLU A 85 -10.90 15.08 -3.76
N ASN A 86 -11.86 15.55 -4.57
CA ASN A 86 -11.66 16.58 -5.58
C ASN A 86 -11.73 18.01 -5.03
N TYR A 87 -12.23 18.21 -3.82
CA TYR A 87 -12.46 19.51 -3.21
C TYR A 87 -11.54 19.72 -1.99
N ILE A 88 -11.27 20.98 -1.69
CA ILE A 88 -10.64 21.38 -0.43
C ILE A 88 -11.78 21.58 0.57
N THR A 89 -11.83 20.74 1.60
CA THR A 89 -12.97 20.69 2.55
C THR A 89 -12.78 21.53 3.81
N GLY A 90 -11.64 22.21 3.95
CA GLY A 90 -11.36 23.12 5.06
C GLY A 90 -10.00 23.80 4.90
N ASP A 91 -9.56 24.50 5.94
CA ASP A 91 -8.30 25.24 5.93
C ASP A 91 -7.11 24.29 5.95
N TRP A 92 -6.42 24.18 4.82
CA TRP A 92 -5.26 23.30 4.67
C TRP A 92 -3.99 24.12 4.52
N THR A 93 -2.93 23.72 5.23
CA THR A 93 -1.57 24.21 4.95
C THR A 93 -1.09 23.70 3.58
N GLY A 94 -1.47 22.48 3.22
CA GLY A 94 -1.12 21.83 1.96
C GLY A 94 -1.22 20.31 2.04
N LYS A 95 -1.16 19.63 0.88
CA LYS A 95 -1.11 18.16 0.80
C LYS A 95 0.16 17.72 0.06
N PHE A 96 0.83 16.70 0.57
CA PHE A 96 1.99 16.08 -0.10
C PHE A 96 1.59 15.33 -1.37
N PHE A 97 0.48 14.61 -1.30
CA PHE A 97 -0.13 13.87 -2.41
C PHE A 97 -1.64 13.83 -2.22
N VAL A 98 -2.36 13.73 -3.33
CA VAL A 98 -3.81 13.58 -3.38
C VAL A 98 -4.23 12.12 -3.40
N SER A 99 -5.52 11.87 -3.17
CA SER A 99 -6.09 10.51 -3.17
C SER A 99 -6.07 9.91 -4.58
N LYS A 100 -5.85 8.59 -4.66
CA LYS A 100 -6.01 7.85 -5.93
C LYS A 100 -7.43 7.90 -6.49
N ARG A 101 -8.43 8.15 -5.64
CA ARG A 101 -9.84 8.23 -6.06
C ARG A 101 -10.22 9.60 -6.62
N GLN A 102 -9.33 10.59 -6.50
CA GLN A 102 -9.56 11.89 -7.12
C GLN A 102 -9.67 11.71 -8.64
N VAL A 103 -10.69 12.33 -9.22
CA VAL A 103 -10.92 12.35 -10.66
C VAL A 103 -10.07 13.45 -11.28
N TYR A 104 -9.32 13.12 -12.32
CA TYR A 104 -8.51 14.10 -13.05
C TYR A 104 -9.42 15.03 -13.85
N THR A 105 -9.28 16.34 -13.65
CA THR A 105 -10.11 17.38 -14.31
C THR A 105 -9.30 18.17 -15.32
N LEU A 106 -9.97 19.02 -16.10
CA LEU A 106 -9.30 19.92 -17.04
C LEU A 106 -8.29 20.83 -16.32
N GLN A 107 -8.61 21.30 -15.13
CA GLN A 107 -7.72 22.17 -14.33
C GLN A 107 -6.44 21.45 -13.92
N HIS A 108 -6.46 20.14 -13.72
CA HIS A 108 -5.23 19.37 -13.47
C HIS A 108 -4.28 19.40 -14.69
N ALA A 109 -4.80 19.58 -15.91
CA ALA A 109 -3.98 19.72 -17.11
C ALA A 109 -3.51 21.17 -17.36
N ASN A 110 -4.28 22.17 -16.94
CA ASN A 110 -4.04 23.56 -17.32
C ASN A 110 -3.36 24.42 -16.24
N SER A 111 -3.45 24.03 -14.97
CA SER A 111 -3.03 24.90 -13.84
C SER A 111 -1.53 24.90 -13.55
N ASP A 112 -0.74 24.07 -14.26
CA ASP A 112 0.67 23.79 -13.97
C ASP A 112 0.97 23.38 -12.51
N ALA A 113 -0.07 23.09 -11.73
CA ALA A 113 0.02 22.68 -10.36
C ALA A 113 0.53 21.23 -10.25
N LYS A 114 1.28 20.94 -9.19
CA LYS A 114 1.81 19.60 -8.96
C LYS A 114 0.71 18.62 -8.54
N VAL A 115 0.43 17.64 -9.40
CA VAL A 115 -0.51 16.56 -9.14
C VAL A 115 0.27 15.28 -8.80
N ARG A 116 0.27 14.93 -7.51
CA ARG A 116 1.04 13.82 -6.96
C ARG A 116 0.14 12.76 -6.34
N VAL A 117 0.43 11.49 -6.59
CA VAL A 117 -0.32 10.37 -6.04
C VAL A 117 0.62 9.39 -5.34
N LYS A 118 0.28 8.95 -4.12
CA LYS A 118 1.08 7.94 -3.40
C LYS A 118 1.09 6.61 -4.14
N SER A 119 2.24 6.18 -4.66
CA SER A 119 2.37 4.89 -5.35
C SER A 119 3.71 4.26 -5.02
N PHE A 120 3.77 2.94 -4.86
CA PHE A 120 5.05 2.29 -4.56
C PHE A 120 6.01 2.45 -5.76
N PRO A 121 7.28 2.85 -5.55
CA PRO A 121 8.01 2.92 -4.26
C PRO A 121 7.74 4.16 -3.39
N SER A 122 7.37 5.29 -3.98
CA SER A 122 7.14 6.56 -3.25
C SER A 122 5.89 7.30 -3.74
N ILE A 123 6.03 8.02 -4.86
CA ILE A 123 5.01 8.89 -5.44
C ILE A 123 5.05 8.73 -6.97
N PHE A 124 3.89 8.86 -7.60
CA PHE A 124 3.73 9.03 -9.03
C PHE A 124 3.26 10.46 -9.30
N GLU A 125 4.01 11.21 -10.10
CA GLU A 125 3.67 12.59 -10.51
C GLU A 125 3.09 12.59 -11.93
N PHE A 126 2.06 13.39 -12.16
CA PHE A 126 1.53 13.64 -13.50
C PHE A 126 2.25 14.84 -14.14
N ASP A 127 3.51 14.65 -14.54
CA ASP A 127 4.33 15.74 -15.10
C ASP A 127 4.01 16.07 -16.56
N LYS A 128 3.37 15.15 -17.28
CA LYS A 128 2.95 15.33 -18.68
C LYS A 128 1.42 15.42 -18.74
N PRO A 129 0.83 16.62 -18.58
CA PRO A 129 -0.61 16.78 -18.59
C PRO A 129 -1.19 16.41 -19.96
N SER A 130 -2.34 15.74 -19.95
CA SER A 130 -3.04 15.31 -21.16
C SER A 130 -4.54 15.33 -20.97
N ARG A 131 -5.27 15.78 -22.01
CA ARG A 131 -6.74 15.79 -22.01
C ARG A 131 -7.34 14.38 -22.01
N TRP A 132 -6.58 13.36 -22.44
CA TRP A 132 -6.99 11.96 -22.41
C TRP A 132 -7.23 11.41 -21.00
N ASN A 133 -6.70 12.10 -19.98
CA ASN A 133 -6.84 11.72 -18.57
C ASN A 133 -8.13 12.24 -17.94
N ILE A 134 -8.78 13.24 -18.55
CA ILE A 134 -9.90 13.97 -17.96
C ILE A 134 -11.10 13.04 -17.74
N GLY A 135 -11.74 13.16 -16.57
CA GLY A 135 -12.92 12.40 -16.19
C GLY A 135 -12.63 10.99 -15.65
N LYS A 136 -11.35 10.63 -15.50
CA LYS A 136 -10.93 9.33 -14.94
C LYS A 136 -10.29 9.50 -13.56
N GLU A 137 -10.56 8.55 -12.67
CA GLU A 137 -9.87 8.47 -11.38
C GLU A 137 -8.37 8.21 -11.59
N MET A 138 -7.51 8.87 -10.81
CA MET A 138 -6.05 8.67 -10.86
C MET A 138 -5.63 7.21 -10.60
N ASN A 139 -6.47 6.44 -9.90
CA ASN A 139 -6.32 5.00 -9.71
C ASN A 139 -6.26 4.20 -11.04
N THR A 140 -6.91 4.71 -12.09
CA THR A 140 -6.94 4.09 -13.43
C THR A 140 -5.77 4.51 -14.32
N MET A 141 -4.95 5.47 -13.86
CA MET A 141 -3.81 6.02 -14.61
C MET A 141 -2.46 5.63 -14.00
N ALA A 142 -2.41 5.36 -12.70
CA ALA A 142 -1.20 4.89 -12.03
C ALA A 142 -1.14 3.35 -12.02
N LYS A 143 -0.27 2.76 -12.85
CA LYS A 143 -0.10 1.29 -12.96
C LYS A 143 0.23 0.69 -11.59
N PRO A 144 -0.64 -0.15 -10.99
CA PRO A 144 -0.45 -0.63 -9.61
C PRO A 144 0.64 -1.71 -9.48
N ARG A 145 0.92 -2.44 -10.56
CA ARG A 145 2.04 -3.40 -10.65
C ARG A 145 2.78 -3.11 -11.95
N MET A 146 3.95 -2.52 -11.84
CA MET A 146 4.80 -2.25 -12.98
C MET A 146 5.43 -3.54 -13.51
N ASP A 147 5.77 -3.54 -14.80
CA ASP A 147 6.53 -4.63 -15.41
C ASP A 147 8.03 -4.49 -15.09
N LEU A 148 8.47 -3.26 -14.80
CA LEU A 148 9.81 -2.98 -14.27
C LEU A 148 9.94 -3.49 -12.84
N ILE A 149 10.98 -4.28 -12.60
CA ILE A 149 11.29 -4.91 -11.31
C ILE A 149 12.68 -4.45 -10.88
N ASP A 150 12.76 -3.91 -9.67
CA ASP A 150 14.04 -3.60 -9.05
C ASP A 150 14.70 -4.88 -8.50
N GLU A 151 15.82 -5.25 -9.09
CA GLU A 151 16.60 -6.43 -8.70
C GLU A 151 17.26 -6.28 -7.33
N GLN A 152 17.56 -5.06 -6.89
CA GLN A 152 18.20 -4.78 -5.60
C GLN A 152 17.24 -5.02 -4.43
N MET A 153 15.93 -4.89 -4.67
CA MET A 153 14.89 -5.21 -3.69
C MET A 153 14.61 -6.73 -3.59
N LEU A 154 15.18 -7.55 -4.48
CA LEU A 154 15.00 -9.00 -4.48
C LEU A 154 16.16 -9.70 -3.77
N THR A 155 15.83 -10.69 -2.95
CA THR A 155 16.87 -11.62 -2.48
C THR A 155 17.36 -12.48 -3.65
N LYS A 156 18.60 -12.97 -3.61
CA LYS A 156 19.15 -13.87 -4.65
C LYS A 156 18.21 -15.04 -4.98
N LYS A 157 17.56 -15.61 -3.94
CA LYS A 157 16.54 -16.65 -4.11
C LYS A 157 15.32 -16.16 -4.89
N GLN A 158 14.78 -15.00 -4.53
CA GLN A 158 13.64 -14.44 -5.26
C GLN A 158 14.01 -14.14 -6.70
N ARG A 159 15.21 -13.59 -6.96
CA ARG A 159 15.69 -13.35 -8.33
C ARG A 159 15.63 -14.62 -9.17
N LEU A 160 16.13 -15.75 -8.66
CA LEU A 160 16.07 -17.04 -9.35
C LEU A 160 14.62 -17.49 -9.63
N ASP A 161 13.71 -17.31 -8.67
CA ASP A 161 12.28 -17.62 -8.86
C ASP A 161 11.67 -16.75 -9.99
N TYR A 162 12.06 -15.47 -10.09
CA TYR A 162 11.59 -14.58 -11.15
C TYR A 162 12.17 -14.92 -12.52
N ILE A 163 13.46 -15.29 -12.59
CA ILE A 163 14.10 -15.79 -13.82
C ILE A 163 13.40 -17.07 -14.28
N LYS A 164 13.11 -18.01 -13.36
CA LYS A 164 12.37 -19.24 -13.67
C LYS A 164 10.96 -18.96 -14.21
N SER A 165 10.32 -17.88 -13.76
CA SER A 165 9.02 -17.43 -14.28
C SER A 165 9.10 -16.64 -15.59
N GLY A 166 10.29 -16.43 -16.15
CA GLY A 166 10.49 -15.70 -17.41
C GLY A 166 10.29 -14.18 -17.29
N LEU A 167 10.34 -13.62 -16.08
CA LEU A 167 10.12 -12.19 -15.84
C LEU A 167 11.39 -11.36 -15.84
N LEU A 168 12.52 -11.96 -15.47
CA LEU A 168 13.84 -11.31 -15.40
C LEU A 168 14.80 -12.02 -16.36
N PRO A 169 15.63 -11.27 -17.11
CA PRO A 169 16.70 -11.87 -17.92
C PRO A 169 17.77 -12.48 -17.00
N LYS A 170 18.46 -13.50 -17.51
CA LYS A 170 19.55 -14.18 -16.81
C LYS A 170 20.87 -13.48 -17.07
#